data_AF-B0U058-F1
#
_entry.id   AF-B0U058-F1
#
_cell.length_a   1.000
_cell.length_b   1.000
_cell.length_c   1.000
_cell.angle_alpha   90.00
_cell.angle_beta   90.00
_cell.angle_gamma   90.00
#
_symmetry.space_group_name_H-M   'P 1'
#
loop_
_entity.id
_entity.type
_entity.pdbx_description
1 polymer ?
#
loop_
_entity_poly.entity_id
_entity_poly.type
_entity_poly.pdbx_seq_one_letter_code
_entity_poly.pdbx_strand_id
1 'polypeptide(L)'
;MANLNYQKIIRFCKKTVDENPFLVKAILVHIGIVILLYTLAFISDLKFETSQAALSAQVQKAPKQLQIIQATSISSSELDKQISAYENHQQELKQAREDIKQAKKQALIKHQQKLKEQAEAEKRAKLEAKRKAILEAKKKAQEEAKRKKQQELKAKQEAEEKARQERLAKAKAEAIASAKREAEKNQATRALSRYFVEYTDRVGANWIRDNCRGIYSFPKVVTKDGKFIRLDGSTGNPACDQSLIEAVENTTPPEITNSVAKQRIQNENLSIEFKPE
;
A
#
# COMPACT_ATOMS: atom_id res chain seq x y z
N MET A 1 38.57 -14.92 -2.19
CA MET A 1 37.19 -14.91 -2.75
C MET A 1 36.21 -15.16 -1.61
N ALA A 2 35.67 -14.09 -1.00
CA ALA A 2 34.69 -14.21 0.08
C ALA A 2 33.27 -14.11 -0.50
N ASN A 3 32.58 -15.25 -0.60
CA ASN A 3 31.19 -15.32 -1.03
C ASN A 3 30.29 -15.02 0.20
N LEU A 4 30.13 -13.73 0.50
CA LEU A 4 29.28 -13.26 1.58
C LEU A 4 27.82 -13.58 1.25
N ASN A 5 27.16 -14.31 2.16
CA ASN A 5 25.80 -14.81 2.02
C ASN A 5 24.77 -13.67 2.13
N TYR A 6 24.65 -12.89 1.05
CA TYR A 6 23.76 -11.73 0.91
C TYR A 6 22.31 -12.04 1.30
N GLN A 7 21.84 -13.26 1.06
CA GLN A 7 20.48 -13.67 1.35
C GLN A 7 20.15 -13.69 2.85
N LYS A 8 21.11 -14.04 3.72
CA LYS A 8 20.90 -14.00 5.18
C LYS A 8 20.85 -12.56 5.70
N ILE A 9 21.70 -11.70 5.17
CA ILE A 9 21.78 -10.28 5.56
C ILE A 9 20.49 -9.56 5.15
N ILE A 10 19.99 -9.77 3.92
CA ILE A 10 18.75 -9.15 3.45
C ILE A 10 17.54 -9.59 4.30
N ARG A 11 17.46 -10.87 4.69
CA ARG A 11 16.38 -11.36 5.56
C ARG A 11 16.43 -10.75 6.96
N PHE A 12 17.64 -10.59 7.51
CA PHE A 12 17.83 -9.94 8.81
C PHE A 12 17.43 -8.47 8.75
N CYS A 13 17.91 -7.73 7.76
CA CYS A 13 17.54 -6.33 7.57
C CYS A 13 16.04 -6.13 7.38
N LYS A 14 15.36 -7.02 6.62
CA LYS A 14 13.91 -6.93 6.43
C LYS A 14 13.15 -7.08 7.75
N LYS A 15 13.56 -8.02 8.60
CA LYS A 15 12.96 -8.22 9.92
C LYS A 15 13.14 -7.00 10.83
N THR A 16 14.35 -6.42 10.86
CA THR A 16 14.63 -5.22 11.66
C THR A 16 13.87 -3.99 11.16
N VAL A 17 13.61 -3.90 9.85
CA VAL A 17 12.84 -2.80 9.25
C VAL A 17 11.36 -2.87 9.62
N ASP A 18 10.79 -4.07 9.68
CA ASP A 18 9.39 -4.28 10.05
C ASP A 18 9.15 -4.06 11.56
N GLU A 19 10.12 -4.39 12.42
CA GLU A 19 10.01 -4.24 13.87
C GLU A 19 10.16 -2.78 14.35
N ASN A 20 10.97 -1.94 13.68
CA ASN A 20 11.24 -0.57 14.12
C ASN A 20 11.29 0.45 12.96
N PRO A 21 10.14 0.75 12.33
CA PRO A 21 10.09 1.60 11.14
C PRO A 21 10.55 3.05 11.40
N PHE A 22 10.42 3.54 12.64
CA PHE A 22 10.83 4.91 13.00
C PHE A 22 12.35 5.05 13.06
N LEU A 23 13.06 4.05 13.59
CA LEU A 23 14.51 4.07 13.74
C LEU A 23 15.21 3.98 12.38
N VAL A 24 14.67 3.16 11.47
CA VAL A 24 15.15 3.05 10.08
C VAL A 24 14.94 4.35 9.31
N LYS A 25 13.77 4.97 9.43
CA LYS A 25 13.49 6.28 8.82
C LYS A 25 14.44 7.36 9.36
N ALA A 26 14.70 7.37 10.66
CA ALA A 26 15.64 8.31 11.26
C ALA A 26 17.07 8.12 10.70
N ILE A 27 17.57 6.88 10.61
CA ILE A 27 18.89 6.60 10.04
C ILE A 27 18.97 7.04 8.57
N LEU A 28 17.95 6.75 7.75
CA LEU A 28 17.92 7.16 6.35
C LEU A 28 17.93 8.68 6.17
N VAL A 29 17.24 9.43 7.05
CA VAL A 29 17.27 10.90 7.04
C VAL A 29 18.66 11.42 7.36
N HIS A 30 19.36 10.86 8.34
CA HIS A 30 20.72 11.28 8.69
C HIS A 30 21.71 10.99 7.56
N ILE A 31 21.62 9.82 6.92
CA ILE A 31 22.43 9.50 5.74
C ILE A 31 22.17 10.50 4.60
N GLY A 32 20.91 10.85 4.37
CA GLY A 32 20.54 11.86 3.37
C GLY A 32 21.14 13.24 3.66
N ILE A 33 21.13 13.68 4.92
CA ILE A 33 21.74 14.95 5.34
C ILE A 33 23.26 14.92 5.14
N VAL A 34 23.94 13.82 5.48
CA VAL A 34 25.39 13.69 5.27
C VAL A 34 25.75 13.76 3.79
N ILE A 35 24.99 13.09 2.92
CA ILE A 35 25.20 13.13 1.47
C ILE A 35 24.97 14.55 0.93
N LEU A 36 23.93 15.24 1.40
CA LEU A 36 23.65 16.63 1.01
C LEU A 36 24.76 17.59 1.45
N LEU A 37 25.27 17.44 2.67
CA LEU A 37 26.38 18.26 3.17
C LEU A 37 27.67 17.97 2.39
N TYR A 38 27.90 16.71 2.03
CA TYR A 38 29.04 16.32 1.21
C TYR A 38 28.98 16.92 -0.21
N THR A 39 27.81 16.91 -0.85
CA THR A 39 27.65 17.55 -2.18
C THR A 39 27.76 19.07 -2.10
N LEU A 40 27.23 19.71 -1.06
CA LEU A 40 27.39 21.15 -0.84
C LEU A 40 28.86 21.52 -0.62
N ALA A 41 29.60 20.76 0.17
CA ALA A 41 31.04 20.96 0.37
C ALA A 41 31.82 20.82 -0.95
N PHE A 42 31.46 19.83 -1.78
CA PHE A 42 32.07 19.62 -3.09
C PHE A 42 31.79 20.77 -4.08
N ILE A 43 30.62 21.42 -3.96
CA ILE A 43 30.27 22.61 -4.75
C ILE A 43 30.97 23.87 -4.21
N SER A 44 31.22 23.96 -2.90
CA SER A 44 31.93 25.08 -2.28
C SER A 44 33.43 25.15 -2.62
N ASP A 45 34.06 24.03 -3.01
CA ASP A 45 35.44 24.02 -3.54
C ASP A 45 35.54 24.52 -4.99
N LEU A 46 34.42 24.78 -5.67
CA LEU A 46 34.40 25.38 -7.01
C LEU A 46 34.31 26.91 -6.92
N LYS A 47 35.49 27.53 -6.83
CA LYS A 47 35.84 28.89 -7.26
C LYS A 47 35.11 30.07 -6.59
N PHE A 48 35.75 30.63 -5.56
CA PHE A 48 35.74 32.08 -5.33
C PHE A 48 37.04 32.67 -5.89
N GLU A 49 37.02 33.14 -7.14
CA GLU A 49 37.99 34.14 -7.59
C GLU A 49 37.55 35.49 -7.01
N THR A 50 38.24 35.91 -5.95
CA THR A 50 38.15 37.24 -5.37
C THR A 50 38.74 38.27 -6.34
N SER A 51 37.89 38.88 -7.16
CA SER A 51 38.25 40.06 -7.95
C SER A 51 38.38 41.29 -7.03
N GLN A 52 39.56 41.49 -6.44
CA GLN A 52 39.99 42.78 -5.93
C GLN A 52 40.18 43.76 -7.10
N ALA A 53 39.15 44.54 -7.42
CA ALA A 53 39.28 45.69 -8.29
C ALA A 53 39.83 46.88 -7.47
N ALA A 54 41.16 47.01 -7.42
CA ALA A 54 41.82 48.22 -6.92
C ALA A 54 41.82 49.30 -8.02
N LEU A 55 41.04 50.37 -7.83
CA LEU A 55 41.03 51.54 -8.70
C LEU A 55 42.17 52.49 -8.30
N SER A 56 43.23 52.58 -9.11
CA SER A 56 44.32 53.55 -8.92
C SER A 56 44.00 54.86 -9.63
N ALA A 57 43.69 55.91 -8.88
CA ALA A 57 43.56 57.27 -9.41
C ALA A 57 44.95 57.92 -9.51
N GLN A 58 45.41 58.19 -10.74
CA GLN A 58 46.65 58.90 -11.00
C GLN A 58 46.36 60.40 -11.18
N VAL A 59 46.68 61.20 -10.15
CA VAL A 59 46.56 62.67 -10.18
C VAL A 59 47.89 63.25 -10.68
N GLN A 60 47.93 63.72 -11.93
CA GLN A 60 49.05 64.53 -12.42
C GLN A 60 48.91 65.98 -11.90
N LYS A 61 49.87 66.40 -11.07
CA LYS A 61 50.06 67.80 -10.66
C LYS A 61 51.00 68.49 -11.65
N ALA A 62 50.52 69.51 -12.36
CA ALA A 62 51.35 70.44 -13.11
C ALA A 62 51.55 71.75 -12.31
N PRO A 63 52.76 72.35 -12.28
CA PRO A 63 53.00 73.60 -11.56
C PRO A 63 52.58 74.83 -12.37
N LYS A 64 51.80 75.73 -11.75
CA LYS A 64 51.45 77.05 -12.29
C LYS A 64 52.64 78.01 -12.12
N GLN A 65 53.23 78.43 -13.23
CA GLN A 65 54.11 79.61 -13.28
C GLN A 65 53.26 80.88 -13.12
N LEU A 66 53.63 81.71 -12.14
CA LEU A 66 53.12 83.06 -11.95
C LEU A 66 53.78 83.98 -12.98
N GLN A 67 53.00 84.50 -13.93
CA GLN A 67 53.43 85.59 -14.81
C GLN A 67 53.24 86.93 -14.08
N ILE A 68 54.30 87.73 -14.08
CA ILE A 68 54.36 89.08 -13.52
C ILE A 68 53.57 90.02 -14.45
N ILE A 69 52.57 90.71 -13.91
CA ILE A 69 51.69 91.62 -14.65
C ILE A 69 52.46 92.92 -14.95
N GLN A 70 52.88 93.09 -16.20
CA GLN A 70 53.36 94.37 -16.71
C GLN A 70 52.14 95.21 -17.12
N ALA A 71 51.99 96.39 -16.51
CA ALA A 71 50.94 97.34 -16.86
C ALA A 71 51.33 98.10 -18.14
N THR A 72 51.00 97.52 -19.30
CA THR A 72 51.00 98.23 -20.58
C THR A 72 49.78 99.14 -20.64
N SER A 73 49.96 100.43 -20.92
CA SER A 73 48.86 101.37 -21.16
C SER A 73 48.11 100.97 -22.43
N ILE A 74 46.94 100.35 -22.27
CA ILE A 74 46.08 99.94 -23.39
C ILE A 74 45.32 101.19 -23.87
N SER A 75 45.32 101.43 -25.18
CA SER A 75 44.52 102.49 -25.80
C SER A 75 43.02 102.18 -25.68
N SER A 76 42.16 103.19 -25.50
CA SER A 76 40.73 102.99 -25.24
C SER A 76 40.03 102.09 -26.29
N SER A 77 40.43 102.15 -27.57
CA SER A 77 39.82 101.31 -28.62
C SER A 77 40.16 99.81 -28.50
N GLU A 78 41.29 99.48 -27.90
CA GLU A 78 41.77 98.10 -27.76
C GLU A 78 41.18 97.43 -26.52
N LEU A 79 40.90 98.22 -25.48
CA LEU A 79 40.12 97.82 -24.32
C LEU A 79 38.67 97.47 -24.71
N ASP A 80 38.01 98.29 -25.54
CA ASP A 80 36.64 98.04 -25.99
C ASP A 80 36.50 96.76 -26.83
N LYS A 81 37.52 96.42 -27.63
CA LYS A 81 37.59 95.14 -28.36
C LYS A 81 37.72 93.94 -27.43
N GLN A 82 38.50 94.05 -26.35
CA GLN A 82 38.66 92.97 -25.38
C GLN A 82 37.40 92.78 -24.53
N ILE A 83 36.73 93.88 -24.14
CA ILE A 83 35.45 93.83 -23.42
C ILE A 83 34.39 93.14 -24.26
N SER A 84 34.23 93.51 -25.54
CA SER A 84 33.25 92.87 -26.44
C SER A 84 33.56 91.40 -26.73
N ALA A 85 34.84 91.03 -26.91
CA ALA A 85 35.23 89.63 -27.05
C ALA A 85 34.94 88.81 -25.77
N TYR A 86 35.18 89.38 -24.60
CA TYR A 86 34.88 88.76 -23.32
C TYR A 86 33.37 88.60 -23.08
N GLU A 87 32.57 89.61 -23.41
CA GLU A 87 31.11 89.55 -23.32
C GLU A 87 30.52 88.48 -24.24
N ASN A 88 30.98 88.42 -25.50
CA ASN A 88 30.56 87.37 -26.44
C ASN A 88 30.92 85.97 -25.93
N HIS A 89 32.13 85.80 -25.40
CA HIS A 89 32.57 84.52 -24.83
C HIS A 89 31.74 84.13 -23.59
N GLN A 90 31.43 85.08 -22.72
CA GLN A 90 30.54 84.86 -21.56
C GLN A 90 29.12 84.45 -22.01
N GLN A 91 28.62 85.02 -23.10
CA GLN A 91 27.31 84.70 -23.64
C GLN A 91 27.28 83.30 -24.27
N GLU A 92 28.33 82.92 -25.00
CA GLU A 92 28.53 81.57 -25.56
C GLU A 92 28.61 80.51 -24.45
N LEU A 93 29.36 80.76 -23.37
CA LEU A 93 29.45 79.86 -22.21
C LEU A 93 28.10 79.68 -21.51
N LYS A 94 27.28 80.74 -21.43
CA LYS A 94 25.93 80.65 -20.87
C LYS A 94 25.02 79.79 -21.74
N GLN A 95 25.06 79.96 -23.06
CA GLN A 95 24.30 79.13 -24.01
C GLN A 95 24.73 77.66 -23.93
N ALA A 96 26.04 77.38 -24.02
CA ALA A 96 26.58 76.04 -23.90
C ALA A 96 26.22 75.38 -22.57
N ARG A 97 26.18 76.13 -21.46
CA ARG A 97 25.79 75.61 -20.15
C ARG A 97 24.30 75.26 -20.09
N GLU A 98 23.43 76.06 -20.69
CA GLU A 98 22.00 75.75 -20.78
C GLU A 98 21.73 74.56 -21.72
N ASP A 99 22.44 74.45 -22.84
CA ASP A 99 22.33 73.30 -23.75
C ASP A 99 22.79 72.00 -23.08
N ILE A 100 23.92 72.02 -22.36
CA ILE A 100 24.39 70.88 -21.55
C ILE A 100 23.36 70.51 -20.48
N LYS A 101 22.72 71.50 -19.83
CA LYS A 101 21.70 71.27 -18.81
C LYS A 101 20.43 70.66 -19.40
N GLN A 102 20.01 71.12 -20.58
CA GLN A 102 18.88 70.53 -21.32
C GLN A 102 19.20 69.10 -21.78
N ALA A 103 20.37 68.88 -22.36
CA ALA A 103 20.83 67.55 -22.77
C ALA A 103 20.90 66.56 -21.58
N LYS A 104 21.42 67.00 -20.43
CA LYS A 104 21.44 66.20 -19.20
C LYS A 104 20.03 65.87 -18.70
N LYS A 105 19.09 66.82 -18.73
CA LYS A 105 17.69 66.57 -18.35
C LYS A 105 17.04 65.55 -19.29
N GLN A 106 17.23 65.69 -20.60
CA GLN A 106 16.70 64.73 -21.57
C GLN A 106 17.32 63.34 -21.42
N ALA A 107 18.63 63.25 -21.18
CA ALA A 107 19.31 61.99 -20.92
C ALA A 107 18.79 61.31 -19.63
N LEU A 108 18.55 62.08 -18.57
CA LEU A 108 17.99 61.57 -17.32
C LEU A 108 16.57 61.03 -17.51
N ILE A 109 15.72 61.75 -18.25
CA ILE A 109 14.35 61.31 -18.56
C ILE A 109 14.37 60.01 -19.37
N LYS A 110 15.19 59.94 -20.43
CA LYS A 110 15.34 58.71 -21.24
C LYS A 110 15.87 57.54 -20.40
N HIS A 111 16.82 57.78 -19.52
CA HIS A 111 17.36 56.75 -18.61
C HIS A 111 16.29 56.26 -17.63
N GLN A 112 15.50 57.17 -17.03
CA GLN A 112 14.39 56.78 -16.15
C GLN A 112 13.29 56.01 -16.90
N GLN A 113 12.95 56.39 -18.13
CA GLN A 113 11.99 55.65 -18.96
C GLN A 113 12.50 54.22 -19.25
N LYS A 114 13.77 54.08 -19.67
CA LYS A 114 14.37 52.78 -19.93
C LYS A 114 14.41 51.88 -18.69
N LEU A 115 14.72 52.43 -17.52
CA LEU A 115 14.69 51.68 -16.26
C LEU A 115 13.26 51.24 -15.89
N LYS A 116 12.25 52.10 -16.11
CA LYS A 116 10.85 51.75 -15.86
C LYS A 116 10.38 50.63 -16.80
N GLU A 117 10.70 50.70 -18.09
CA GLU A 117 10.38 49.66 -19.06
C GLU A 117 11.06 48.31 -18.73
N GLN A 118 12.35 48.34 -18.36
CA GLN A 118 13.07 47.13 -17.94
C GLN A 118 12.48 46.52 -16.67
N ALA A 119 12.16 47.33 -15.66
CA ALA A 119 11.55 46.86 -14.43
C ALA A 119 10.14 46.28 -14.67
N GLU A 120 9.37 46.85 -15.58
CA GLU A 120 8.04 46.34 -15.93
C GLU A 120 8.14 45.03 -16.73
N ALA A 121 9.06 44.95 -17.70
CA ALA A 121 9.33 43.73 -18.45
C ALA A 121 9.78 42.57 -17.53
N GLU A 122 10.68 42.84 -16.58
CA GLU A 122 11.14 41.85 -15.61
C GLU A 122 10.01 41.38 -14.68
N LYS A 123 9.15 42.30 -14.22
CA LYS A 123 7.97 41.95 -13.42
C LYS A 123 6.99 41.06 -14.19
N ARG A 124 6.72 41.39 -15.46
CA ARG A 124 5.86 40.59 -16.34
C ARG A 124 6.44 39.18 -16.56
N ALA A 125 7.74 39.08 -16.87
CA ALA A 125 8.42 37.81 -17.05
C ALA A 125 8.40 36.94 -15.77
N LYS A 126 8.64 37.54 -14.59
CA LYS A 126 8.56 36.84 -13.30
C LYS A 126 7.15 36.35 -12.99
N LEU A 127 6.11 37.14 -13.29
CA LEU A 127 4.72 36.75 -13.09
C LEU A 127 4.31 35.60 -14.01
N GLU A 128 4.72 35.63 -15.28
CA GLU A 128 4.42 34.57 -16.23
C GLU A 128 5.16 33.27 -15.87
N ALA A 129 6.43 33.34 -15.48
CA ALA A 129 7.20 32.19 -15.00
C ALA A 129 6.56 31.57 -13.75
N LYS A 130 6.13 32.39 -12.77
CA LYS A 130 5.41 31.89 -11.59
C LYS A 130 4.08 31.22 -11.96
N ARG A 131 3.31 31.80 -12.89
CA ARG A 131 2.05 31.19 -13.37
C ARG A 131 2.28 29.84 -14.04
N LYS A 132 3.30 29.73 -14.90
CA LYS A 132 3.67 28.46 -15.55
C LYS A 132 4.10 27.40 -14.52
N ALA A 133 4.94 27.77 -13.56
CA ALA A 133 5.38 26.86 -12.50
C ALA A 133 4.22 26.34 -11.62
N ILE A 134 3.28 27.21 -11.24
CA ILE A 134 2.09 26.81 -10.47
C ILE A 134 1.19 25.88 -11.27
N LEU A 135 0.96 26.16 -12.56
CA LEU A 135 0.14 25.30 -13.43
C LEU A 135 0.77 23.93 -13.63
N GLU A 136 2.09 23.85 -13.83
CA GLU A 136 2.80 22.59 -13.99
C GLU A 136 2.79 21.77 -12.69
N ALA A 137 3.04 22.42 -11.54
CA ALA A 137 2.95 21.77 -10.23
C ALA A 137 1.54 21.22 -9.96
N LYS A 138 0.49 21.98 -10.31
CA LYS A 138 -0.90 21.54 -10.16
C LYS A 138 -1.22 20.35 -11.07
N LYS A 139 -0.74 20.34 -12.32
CA LYS A 139 -0.91 19.21 -13.24
C LYS A 139 -0.23 17.94 -12.71
N LYS A 140 1.03 18.05 -12.28
CA LYS A 140 1.79 16.94 -11.68
C LYS A 140 1.10 16.38 -10.43
N ALA A 141 0.63 17.25 -9.54
CA ALA A 141 -0.10 16.83 -8.34
C ALA A 141 -1.43 16.11 -8.66
N GLN A 142 -2.18 16.59 -9.66
CA GLN A 142 -3.43 15.93 -10.09
C GLN A 142 -3.17 14.56 -10.74
N GLU A 143 -2.13 14.44 -11.55
CA GLU A 143 -1.76 13.18 -12.19
C GLU A 143 -1.29 12.14 -11.17
N GLU A 144 -0.45 12.55 -10.20
CA GLU A 144 -0.02 11.68 -9.11
C GLU A 144 -1.21 11.24 -8.24
N ALA A 145 -2.13 12.15 -7.91
CA ALA A 145 -3.35 11.82 -7.16
C ALA A 145 -4.26 10.84 -7.93
N LYS A 146 -4.41 11.01 -9.26
CA LYS A 146 -5.14 10.06 -10.11
C LYS A 146 -4.47 8.69 -10.14
N ARG A 147 -3.14 8.65 -10.28
CA ARG A 147 -2.36 7.40 -10.27
C ARG A 147 -2.50 6.65 -8.94
N LYS A 148 -2.40 7.36 -7.81
CA LYS A 148 -2.59 6.77 -6.48
C LYS A 148 -4.01 6.21 -6.31
N LYS A 149 -5.04 6.95 -6.70
CA LYS A 149 -6.44 6.47 -6.66
C LYS A 149 -6.65 5.23 -7.53
N GLN A 150 -6.09 5.19 -8.74
CA GLN A 150 -6.20 4.02 -9.62
C GLN A 150 -5.47 2.80 -9.06
N GLN A 151 -4.28 2.98 -8.48
CA GLN A 151 -3.56 1.89 -7.82
C GLN A 151 -4.31 1.34 -6.61
N GLU A 152 -4.88 2.22 -5.77
CA GLU A 152 -5.68 1.79 -4.63
C GLU A 152 -6.96 1.04 -5.06
N LEU A 153 -7.63 1.52 -6.12
CA LEU A 153 -8.82 0.85 -6.65
C LEU A 153 -8.49 -0.54 -7.21
N LYS A 154 -7.38 -0.67 -7.97
CA LYS A 154 -6.92 -1.96 -8.48
C LYS A 154 -6.55 -2.92 -7.35
N ALA A 155 -5.81 -2.45 -6.34
CA ALA A 155 -5.45 -3.26 -5.18
C ALA A 155 -6.69 -3.74 -4.40
N LYS A 156 -7.71 -2.88 -4.24
CA LYS A 156 -8.99 -3.27 -3.62
C LYS A 156 -9.74 -4.31 -4.45
N GLN A 157 -9.82 -4.14 -5.77
CA GLN A 157 -10.47 -5.09 -6.67
C GLN A 157 -9.77 -6.45 -6.68
N GLU A 158 -8.44 -6.49 -6.73
CA GLU A 158 -7.66 -7.73 -6.67
C GLU A 158 -7.83 -8.44 -5.32
N ALA A 159 -7.84 -7.69 -4.22
CA ALA A 159 -8.08 -8.27 -2.88
C ALA A 159 -9.50 -8.83 -2.75
N GLU A 160 -10.52 -8.12 -3.26
CA GLU A 160 -11.91 -8.56 -3.23
C GLU A 160 -12.13 -9.81 -4.09
N GLU A 161 -11.57 -9.84 -5.30
CA GLU A 161 -11.68 -10.99 -6.19
C GLU A 161 -10.98 -12.22 -5.60
N LYS A 162 -9.78 -12.05 -5.02
CA LYS A 162 -9.08 -13.14 -4.32
C LYS A 162 -9.89 -13.66 -3.12
N ALA A 163 -10.46 -12.78 -2.30
CA ALA A 163 -11.31 -13.16 -1.18
C ALA A 163 -12.62 -13.84 -1.65
N ARG A 164 -13.16 -13.45 -2.81
CA ARG A 164 -14.32 -14.11 -3.41
C ARG A 164 -13.97 -15.52 -3.91
N GLN A 165 -12.84 -15.67 -4.61
CA GLN A 165 -12.38 -16.98 -5.08
C GLN A 165 -12.10 -17.95 -3.93
N GLU A 166 -11.46 -17.47 -2.86
CA GLU A 166 -11.19 -18.29 -1.67
C GLU A 166 -12.49 -18.74 -0.97
N ARG A 167 -13.47 -17.83 -0.80
CA ARG A 167 -14.79 -18.18 -0.27
C ARG A 167 -15.52 -19.22 -1.13
N LEU A 168 -15.48 -19.06 -2.45
CA LEU A 168 -16.09 -20.01 -3.38
C LEU A 168 -15.39 -21.37 -3.35
N ALA A 169 -14.06 -21.41 -3.28
CA ALA A 169 -13.30 -22.65 -3.17
C ALA A 169 -13.61 -23.38 -1.85
N LYS A 170 -13.66 -22.66 -0.73
CA LYS A 170 -14.03 -23.22 0.57
C LYS A 170 -15.46 -23.77 0.59
N ALA A 171 -16.42 -23.00 0.05
CA ALA A 171 -17.82 -23.44 -0.04
C ALA A 171 -17.97 -24.70 -0.91
N LYS A 172 -17.26 -24.79 -2.05
CA LYS A 172 -17.25 -25.99 -2.89
C LYS A 172 -16.63 -27.19 -2.17
N ALA A 173 -15.51 -27.00 -1.49
CA ALA A 173 -14.85 -28.08 -0.75
C ALA A 173 -15.75 -28.62 0.39
N GLU A 174 -16.42 -27.72 1.10
CA GLU A 174 -17.36 -28.08 2.17
C GLU A 174 -18.59 -28.81 1.63
N ALA A 175 -19.17 -28.35 0.51
CA ALA A 175 -20.29 -29.02 -0.14
C ALA A 175 -19.93 -30.43 -0.66
N ILE A 176 -18.73 -30.62 -1.21
CA ILE A 176 -18.25 -31.94 -1.63
C ILE A 176 -18.05 -32.86 -0.42
N ALA A 177 -17.46 -32.33 0.66
CA ALA A 177 -17.25 -33.09 1.88
C ALA A 177 -18.56 -33.49 2.57
N SER A 178 -19.56 -32.59 2.62
CA SER A 178 -20.88 -32.89 3.17
C SER A 178 -21.61 -33.93 2.33
N ALA A 179 -21.61 -33.78 1.00
CA ALA A 179 -22.22 -34.76 0.09
C ALA A 179 -21.57 -36.14 0.23
N LYS A 180 -20.25 -36.22 0.37
CA LYS A 180 -19.55 -37.50 0.60
C LYS A 180 -19.96 -38.14 1.93
N ARG A 181 -20.03 -37.36 3.02
CA ARG A 181 -20.48 -37.86 4.33
C ARG A 181 -21.93 -38.33 4.29
N GLU A 182 -22.80 -37.62 3.58
CA GLU A 182 -24.21 -38.01 3.44
C GLU A 182 -24.36 -39.29 2.61
N ALA A 183 -23.62 -39.41 1.50
CA ALA A 183 -23.59 -40.63 0.69
C ALA A 183 -23.10 -41.83 1.51
N GLU A 184 -22.04 -41.66 2.30
CA GLU A 184 -21.51 -42.72 3.18
C GLU A 184 -22.51 -43.11 4.27
N LYS A 185 -23.17 -42.13 4.90
CA LYS A 185 -24.26 -42.38 5.86
C LYS A 185 -25.41 -43.16 5.21
N ASN A 186 -25.84 -42.76 4.02
CA ASN A 186 -26.91 -43.44 3.29
C ASN A 186 -26.53 -44.88 2.92
N GLN A 187 -25.28 -45.11 2.50
CA GLN A 187 -24.75 -46.45 2.26
C GLN A 187 -24.70 -47.28 3.54
N ALA A 188 -24.25 -46.70 4.66
CA ALA A 188 -24.24 -47.37 5.95
C ALA A 188 -25.66 -47.73 6.43
N THR A 189 -26.63 -46.82 6.31
CA THR A 189 -28.03 -47.09 6.63
C THR A 189 -28.59 -48.25 5.79
N ARG A 190 -28.33 -48.27 4.48
CA ARG A 190 -28.75 -49.38 3.61
C ARG A 190 -28.11 -50.71 4.02
N ALA A 191 -26.83 -50.69 4.39
CA ALA A 191 -26.13 -51.88 4.86
C ALA A 191 -26.70 -52.37 6.20
N LEU A 192 -27.02 -51.47 7.13
CA LEU A 192 -27.70 -51.80 8.39
C LEU A 192 -29.09 -52.40 8.17
N SER A 193 -29.89 -51.82 7.27
CA SER A 193 -31.21 -52.38 6.95
C SER A 193 -31.12 -53.82 6.44
N ARG A 194 -30.15 -54.13 5.56
CA ARG A 194 -29.91 -55.50 5.10
C ARG A 194 -29.46 -56.41 6.22
N TYR A 195 -28.53 -55.95 7.05
CA TYR A 195 -28.08 -56.69 8.24
C TYR A 195 -29.25 -57.05 9.14
N PHE A 196 -30.16 -56.10 9.42
CA PHE A 196 -31.30 -56.36 10.29
C PHE A 196 -32.26 -57.38 9.69
N VAL A 197 -32.62 -57.25 8.41
CA VAL A 197 -33.49 -58.23 7.73
C VAL A 197 -32.88 -59.62 7.78
N GLU A 198 -31.61 -59.75 7.39
CA GLU A 198 -30.93 -61.04 7.39
C GLU A 198 -30.79 -61.63 8.79
N TYR A 199 -30.49 -60.79 9.79
CA TYR A 199 -30.37 -61.24 11.16
C TYR A 199 -31.72 -61.65 11.76
N THR A 200 -32.80 -60.91 11.50
CA THR A 200 -34.15 -61.30 11.92
C THR A 200 -34.59 -62.60 11.27
N ASP A 201 -34.27 -62.81 10.00
CA ASP A 201 -34.62 -64.04 9.28
C ASP A 201 -33.86 -65.25 9.85
N ARG A 202 -32.56 -65.09 10.13
CA ARG A 202 -31.74 -66.14 10.76
C ARG A 202 -32.21 -66.48 12.17
N VAL A 203 -32.51 -65.48 13.00
CA VAL A 203 -33.06 -65.71 14.33
C VAL A 203 -34.43 -66.37 14.23
N GLY A 204 -35.29 -65.90 13.31
CA GLY A 204 -36.61 -66.47 13.06
C GLY A 204 -36.56 -67.95 12.68
N ALA A 205 -35.59 -68.33 11.84
CA ALA A 205 -35.38 -69.73 11.45
C ALA A 205 -34.92 -70.62 12.62
N ASN A 206 -34.20 -70.07 13.60
CA ASN A 206 -33.74 -70.78 14.78
C ASN A 206 -34.74 -70.74 15.96
N TRP A 207 -35.82 -69.97 15.84
CA TRP A 207 -36.71 -69.68 16.97
C TRP A 207 -37.85 -70.68 17.10
N ILE A 208 -37.87 -71.42 18.22
CA ILE A 208 -38.91 -72.40 18.54
C ILE A 208 -40.13 -71.68 19.15
N ARG A 209 -41.17 -71.46 18.35
CA ARG A 209 -42.35 -70.64 18.73
C ARG A 209 -43.49 -71.41 19.41
N ASP A 210 -43.30 -72.68 19.79
CA ASP A 210 -44.39 -73.49 20.36
C ASP A 210 -44.99 -72.89 21.64
N ASN A 211 -44.15 -72.28 22.49
CA ASN A 211 -44.58 -71.61 23.72
C ASN A 211 -45.12 -70.18 23.46
N CYS A 212 -45.09 -69.70 22.22
CA CYS A 212 -45.46 -68.33 21.84
C CYS A 212 -46.85 -68.25 21.16
N ARG A 213 -47.61 -69.35 21.10
CA ARG A 213 -48.93 -69.36 20.46
C ARG A 213 -49.89 -68.39 21.14
N GLY A 214 -50.59 -67.57 20.34
CA GLY A 214 -51.53 -66.56 20.82
C GLY A 214 -50.87 -65.25 21.31
N ILE A 215 -49.56 -65.11 21.17
CA ILE A 215 -48.80 -63.89 21.49
C ILE A 215 -48.58 -63.11 20.19
N TYR A 216 -49.07 -61.87 20.14
CA TYR A 216 -49.01 -61.00 18.95
C TYR A 216 -48.09 -59.79 19.12
N SER A 217 -47.46 -59.63 20.28
CA SER A 217 -46.55 -58.54 20.57
C SER A 217 -45.30 -59.11 21.22
N PHE A 218 -44.20 -59.13 20.48
CA PHE A 218 -42.91 -59.58 20.98
C PHE A 218 -42.09 -58.43 21.54
N PRO A 219 -41.29 -58.66 22.59
CA PRO A 219 -40.37 -57.67 23.10
C PRO A 219 -39.29 -57.37 22.07
N LYS A 220 -38.68 -56.19 22.18
CA LYS A 220 -37.54 -55.84 21.33
C LYS A 220 -36.28 -56.45 21.91
N VAL A 221 -35.48 -57.09 21.06
CA VAL A 221 -34.20 -57.66 21.47
C VAL A 221 -33.12 -56.59 21.34
N VAL A 222 -32.42 -56.30 22.43
CA VAL A 222 -31.26 -55.40 22.41
C VAL A 222 -30.00 -56.24 22.27
N THR A 223 -29.24 -55.98 21.21
CA THR A 223 -27.97 -56.64 20.93
C THR A 223 -26.84 -55.63 20.81
N LYS A 224 -25.60 -56.09 21.06
CA LYS A 224 -24.38 -55.32 20.83
C LYS A 224 -23.32 -56.23 20.26
N ASP A 225 -22.69 -55.82 19.15
CA ASP A 225 -21.74 -56.68 18.43
C ASP A 225 -22.31 -58.07 18.11
N GLY A 226 -23.61 -58.12 17.79
CA GLY A 226 -24.33 -59.36 17.51
C GLY A 226 -24.56 -60.28 18.71
N LYS A 227 -24.23 -59.85 19.94
CA LYS A 227 -24.50 -60.59 21.17
C LYS A 227 -25.74 -60.06 21.86
N PHE A 228 -26.53 -60.97 22.44
CA PHE A 228 -27.66 -60.60 23.27
C PHE A 228 -27.22 -59.78 24.49
N ILE A 229 -27.98 -58.74 24.82
CA ILE A 229 -27.77 -57.92 26.02
C ILE A 229 -28.98 -58.00 26.94
N ARG A 230 -30.18 -57.74 26.41
CA ARG A 230 -31.44 -57.80 27.15
C ARG A 230 -32.65 -57.80 26.22
N LEU A 231 -33.80 -58.17 26.77
CA LEU A 231 -35.10 -57.85 26.20
C LEU A 231 -35.56 -56.47 26.69
N ASP A 232 -36.21 -55.73 25.80
CA ASP A 232 -36.95 -54.51 26.09
C ASP A 232 -38.44 -54.83 26.00
N GLY A 233 -39.04 -55.12 27.15
CA GLY A 233 -40.38 -55.68 27.31
C GLY A 233 -40.40 -57.17 27.64
N SER A 234 -41.60 -57.74 27.71
CA SER A 234 -41.85 -59.17 27.90
C SER A 234 -43.13 -59.55 27.15
N THR A 235 -43.23 -60.80 26.70
CA THR A 235 -44.45 -61.36 26.12
C THR A 235 -45.52 -61.71 27.17
N GLY A 236 -45.19 -61.67 28.45
CA GLY A 236 -46.05 -62.18 29.53
C GLY A 236 -46.01 -63.71 29.69
N ASN A 237 -45.27 -64.42 28.81
CA ASN A 237 -44.97 -65.83 28.95
C ASN A 237 -43.44 -66.03 29.04
N PRO A 238 -42.89 -66.33 30.25
CA PRO A 238 -41.45 -66.52 30.43
C PRO A 238 -40.84 -67.60 29.52
N ALA A 239 -41.61 -68.65 29.17
CA ALA A 239 -41.12 -69.69 28.28
C ALA A 239 -40.99 -69.22 26.82
N CYS A 240 -41.83 -68.27 26.39
CA CYS A 240 -41.70 -67.64 25.08
C CYS A 240 -40.53 -66.64 25.05
N ASP A 241 -40.38 -65.83 26.10
CA ASP A 241 -39.26 -64.90 26.26
C ASP A 241 -37.92 -65.63 26.26
N GLN A 242 -37.82 -66.74 27.00
CA GLN A 242 -36.63 -67.59 27.06
C GLN A 242 -36.29 -68.20 25.70
N SER A 243 -37.29 -68.70 24.97
CA SER A 243 -37.09 -69.25 23.62
C SER A 243 -36.55 -68.18 22.65
N LEU A 244 -37.00 -66.92 22.76
CA LEU A 244 -36.48 -65.82 21.95
C LEU A 244 -35.02 -65.49 22.31
N ILE A 245 -34.67 -65.49 23.60
CA ILE A 245 -33.29 -65.28 24.06
C ILE A 245 -32.38 -66.37 23.49
N GLU A 246 -32.77 -67.64 23.62
CA GLU A 246 -32.00 -68.78 23.12
C GLU A 246 -31.85 -68.74 21.59
N ALA A 247 -32.88 -68.34 20.85
CA ALA A 247 -32.80 -68.18 19.40
C ALA A 247 -31.77 -67.12 19.00
N VAL A 248 -31.70 -66.00 19.73
CA VAL A 248 -30.73 -64.93 19.48
C VAL A 248 -29.33 -65.38 19.85
N GLU A 249 -29.13 -65.99 21.02
CA GLU A 249 -27.82 -66.45 21.49
C GLU A 249 -27.22 -67.55 20.59
N ASN A 250 -28.06 -68.39 19.99
CA ASN A 250 -27.63 -69.45 19.08
C ASN A 250 -27.49 -69.00 17.62
N THR A 251 -27.81 -67.74 17.30
CA THR A 251 -27.72 -67.23 15.92
C THR A 251 -26.39 -66.54 15.67
N THR A 252 -25.71 -66.92 14.59
CA THR A 252 -24.51 -66.22 14.13
C THR A 252 -24.87 -64.94 13.36
N PRO A 253 -24.40 -63.76 13.79
CA PRO A 253 -24.67 -62.50 13.12
C PRO A 253 -24.18 -62.47 11.67
N PRO A 254 -24.91 -61.80 10.75
CA PRO A 254 -24.43 -61.58 9.39
C PRO A 254 -23.14 -60.75 9.33
N GLU A 255 -22.30 -61.01 8.33
CA GLU A 255 -21.12 -60.20 8.08
C GLU A 255 -21.48 -58.91 7.35
N ILE A 256 -20.82 -57.80 7.73
CA ILE A 256 -21.02 -56.50 7.10
C ILE A 256 -19.70 -55.93 6.57
N THR A 257 -19.71 -55.58 5.29
CA THR A 257 -18.53 -55.06 4.59
C THR A 257 -18.39 -53.54 4.70
N ASN A 258 -19.49 -52.82 4.99
CA ASN A 258 -19.46 -51.37 5.17
C ASN A 258 -18.87 -51.03 6.55
N SER A 259 -17.76 -50.29 6.57
CA SER A 259 -16.99 -49.96 7.77
C SER A 259 -17.78 -49.12 8.78
N VAL A 260 -18.53 -48.11 8.32
CA VAL A 260 -19.34 -47.25 9.18
C VAL A 260 -20.47 -48.05 9.82
N ALA A 261 -21.17 -48.88 9.06
CA ALA A 261 -22.21 -49.75 9.59
C ALA A 261 -21.63 -50.78 10.57
N LYS A 262 -20.46 -51.36 10.27
CA LYS A 262 -19.72 -52.25 11.19
C LYS A 262 -19.44 -51.57 12.53
N GLN A 263 -18.91 -50.36 12.50
CA GLN A 263 -18.63 -49.60 13.72
C GLN A 263 -19.90 -49.32 14.53
N ARG A 264 -21.03 -49.02 13.89
CA ARG A 264 -22.30 -48.83 14.60
C ARG A 264 -22.77 -50.11 15.27
N ILE A 265 -22.71 -51.25 14.59
CA ILE A 265 -23.09 -52.54 15.18
C ILE A 265 -22.22 -52.91 16.38
N GLN A 266 -20.92 -52.60 16.32
CA GLN A 266 -19.97 -52.90 17.38
C GLN A 266 -20.12 -51.99 18.60
N ASN A 267 -20.39 -50.70 18.37
CA ASN A 267 -20.31 -49.67 19.41
C ASN A 267 -21.68 -49.31 20.00
N GLU A 268 -22.75 -49.40 19.21
CA GLU A 268 -24.10 -49.00 19.60
C GLU A 268 -24.93 -50.22 20.02
N ASN A 269 -25.91 -50.00 20.91
CA ASN A 269 -26.92 -51.00 21.24
C ASN A 269 -28.01 -50.99 20.16
N LEU A 270 -28.19 -52.11 19.47
CA LEU A 270 -29.18 -52.24 18.40
C LEU A 270 -30.45 -52.89 18.96
N SER A 271 -31.60 -52.26 18.70
CA SER A 271 -32.91 -52.79 19.06
C SER A 271 -33.55 -53.43 17.83
N ILE A 272 -33.91 -54.70 17.94
CA ILE A 272 -34.48 -55.51 16.86
C ILE A 272 -35.89 -55.90 17.27
N GLU A 273 -36.84 -55.68 16.37
CA GLU A 273 -38.24 -56.00 16.57
C GLU A 273 -38.61 -57.21 15.73
N PHE A 274 -39.20 -58.22 16.38
CA PHE A 274 -39.71 -59.42 15.72
C PHE A 274 -41.22 -59.28 15.54
N LYS A 275 -41.70 -59.57 14.33
CA LYS A 275 -43.13 -59.54 14.02
C LYS A 275 -43.74 -60.93 14.21
N PRO A 276 -44.98 -61.02 14.71
CA PRO A 276 -45.75 -62.25 14.58
C PRO A 276 -46.00 -62.52 13.09
N GLU A 277 -45.80 -63.78 12.69
CA GLU A 277 -46.24 -64.30 11.38
C GLU A 277 -47.73 -64.62 11.41
#